data_AF-A0A8H7VYW2-F1
#
_entry.id   AF-A0A8H7VYW2-F1
#
_cell.length_a   1.000
_cell.length_b   1.000
_cell.length_c   1.000
_cell.angle_alpha   90.00
_cell.angle_beta   90.00
_cell.angle_gamma   90.00
#
_symmetry.space_group_name_H-M   'P 1'
#
loop_
_entity.id
_entity.type
_entity.pdbx_description
1 polymer ?
#
loop_
_entity_poly.entity_id
_entity_poly.type
_entity_poly.pdbx_seq_one_letter_code
_entity_poly.pdbx_strand_id
1 'polypeptide(L)'
;MELKGSCHCEKVSFKLLSHTPSPCMMCYCSICRKCQGGGGYAMNIMGQHDTLEILTGKEYLKGYQAMKDKEKKELGGNIRYFCTECGSHLYAYDKQWDEFVYPFASAIDTPLPKVEPATEVYHIMLNSKANWVAAPKPGTKGAHIFEEYPDCSLEQWHKQHNKFIE
;
A
#
# COMPACT_ATOMS: atom_id res chain seq x y z
N MET A 1 10.43 8.77 9.99
CA MET A 1 9.64 8.16 11.09
C MET A 1 9.84 6.65 11.09
N GLU A 2 10.10 6.04 12.26
CA GLU A 2 10.10 4.57 12.38
C GLU A 2 8.66 4.04 12.41
N LEU A 3 8.38 3.04 11.58
CA LEU A 3 7.12 2.32 11.52
C LEU A 3 7.35 0.89 11.97
N LYS A 4 6.53 0.42 12.91
CA LYS A 4 6.43 -0.98 13.35
C LYS A 4 5.11 -1.56 12.86
N GLY A 5 5.18 -2.80 12.39
CA GLY A 5 4.01 -3.52 11.90
C GLY A 5 4.07 -5.00 12.19
N SER A 6 2.90 -5.64 12.13
CA SER A 6 2.74 -7.06 12.40
C SER A 6 1.61 -7.68 11.56
N CYS A 7 1.61 -9.01 11.47
CA CYS A 7 0.47 -9.75 10.96
C CYS A 7 -0.63 -9.89 12.03
N HIS A 8 -1.86 -10.24 11.63
CA HIS A 8 -2.97 -10.36 12.57
C HIS A 8 -2.75 -11.39 13.69
N CYS A 9 -2.03 -12.48 13.41
CA CYS A 9 -1.68 -13.47 14.43
C CYS A 9 -0.37 -13.17 15.16
N GLU A 10 0.24 -12.01 14.93
CA GLU A 10 1.46 -11.49 15.57
C GLU A 10 2.73 -12.35 15.41
N LYS A 11 2.65 -13.48 14.69
CA LYS A 11 3.81 -14.35 14.42
C LYS A 11 4.90 -13.63 13.62
N VAL A 12 4.51 -12.74 12.71
CA VAL A 12 5.44 -11.91 11.93
C VAL A 12 5.36 -10.48 12.42
N SER A 13 6.51 -9.89 12.74
CA SER A 13 6.65 -8.46 13.03
C SER A 13 7.85 -7.89 12.31
N PHE A 14 7.78 -6.59 11.98
CA PHE A 14 8.81 -5.89 11.23
C PHE A 14 8.86 -4.41 11.61
N LYS A 15 9.97 -3.76 11.26
CA LYS A 15 10.11 -2.31 11.33
C LYS A 15 10.81 -1.75 10.09
N LEU A 16 10.60 -0.47 9.81
CA LEU A 16 11.30 0.29 8.76
C LEU A 16 11.23 1.80 9.03
N LEU A 17 12.06 2.59 8.36
CA LEU A 17 11.97 4.05 8.33
C LEU A 17 11.15 4.52 7.12
N SER A 18 10.34 5.54 7.34
CA SER A 18 9.53 6.19 6.30
C SER A 18 9.58 7.71 6.44
N HIS A 19 9.87 8.37 5.31
CA HIS A 19 9.68 9.82 5.16
C HIS A 19 8.24 10.18 4.71
N THR A 20 7.46 9.17 4.34
CA THR A 20 6.12 9.30 3.76
C THR A 20 5.09 8.41 4.46
N PRO A 21 4.91 8.52 5.79
CA PRO A 21 4.07 7.60 6.56
C PRO A 21 2.56 7.81 6.39
N SER A 22 2.11 8.84 5.68
CA SER A 22 0.68 9.15 5.58
C SER A 22 0.02 8.25 4.54
N PRO A 23 -1.00 7.45 4.91
CA PRO A 23 -1.71 6.60 3.96
C PRO A 23 -2.62 7.46 3.08
N CYS A 24 -2.14 7.87 1.91
CA CYS A 24 -2.82 8.86 1.06
C CYS A 24 -3.40 8.30 -0.24
N MET A 25 -3.08 7.05 -0.62
CA MET A 25 -3.53 6.48 -1.89
C MET A 25 -4.35 5.20 -1.67
N MET A 26 -5.62 5.22 -2.09
CA MET A 26 -6.51 4.07 -2.15
C MET A 26 -6.50 3.48 -3.55
N CYS A 27 -5.89 2.29 -3.71
CA CYS A 27 -5.82 1.59 -4.99
C CYS A 27 -6.97 0.59 -5.13
N TYR A 28 -7.78 0.76 -6.18
CA TYR A 28 -8.97 -0.04 -6.46
C TYR A 28 -8.76 -1.19 -7.45
N CYS A 29 -7.53 -1.36 -7.95
CA CYS A 29 -7.23 -2.38 -8.94
C CYS A 29 -7.52 -3.80 -8.41
N SER A 30 -7.73 -4.73 -9.34
CA SER A 30 -8.11 -6.10 -8.98
C SER A 30 -7.07 -6.81 -8.10
N ILE A 31 -5.78 -6.55 -8.33
CA ILE A 31 -4.67 -7.12 -7.54
C ILE A 31 -4.72 -6.59 -6.11
N CYS A 32 -4.69 -5.26 -5.94
CA CYS A 32 -4.71 -4.60 -4.64
C CYS A 32 -5.94 -5.00 -3.82
N ARG A 33 -7.13 -4.93 -4.43
CA ARG A 33 -8.39 -5.34 -3.80
C ARG A 33 -8.38 -6.81 -3.37
N LYS A 34 -7.88 -7.73 -4.19
CA LYS A 34 -7.89 -9.17 -3.89
C LYS A 34 -6.81 -9.60 -2.90
N CYS A 35 -5.64 -8.99 -2.95
CA CYS A 35 -4.52 -9.35 -2.08
C CYS A 35 -4.69 -8.76 -0.67
N GLN A 36 -5.21 -7.54 -0.53
CA GLN A 36 -5.21 -6.85 0.76
C GLN A 36 -6.45 -5.97 1.02
N GLY A 37 -7.31 -5.77 0.02
CA GLY A 37 -8.41 -4.80 0.11
C GLY A 37 -9.78 -5.37 0.45
N GLY A 38 -9.93 -5.92 1.67
CA GLY A 38 -11.23 -6.38 2.18
C GLY A 38 -12.33 -5.30 2.16
N GLY A 39 -11.94 -4.02 2.30
CA GLY A 39 -12.84 -2.85 2.16
C GLY A 39 -13.08 -2.38 0.71
N GLY A 40 -12.55 -3.09 -0.29
CA GLY A 40 -12.68 -2.76 -1.71
C GLY A 40 -11.46 -2.07 -2.34
N TYR A 41 -10.44 -1.74 -1.54
CA TYR A 41 -9.20 -1.08 -1.97
C TYR A 41 -8.04 -1.43 -1.03
N ALA A 42 -6.81 -1.22 -1.50
CA ALA A 42 -5.59 -1.28 -0.69
C ALA A 42 -5.02 0.11 -0.44
N MET A 43 -4.30 0.28 0.67
CA MET A 43 -3.50 1.49 0.93
C MET A 43 -2.09 1.10 1.34
N ASN A 44 -1.11 1.63 0.60
CA ASN A 44 0.30 1.44 0.90
C ASN A 44 0.89 2.74 1.46
N ILE A 45 1.91 2.56 2.26
CA ILE A 45 2.84 3.59 2.71
C ILE A 45 4.18 3.31 2.02
N MET A 46 4.94 4.33 1.66
CA MET A 46 6.29 4.15 1.14
C MET A 46 7.30 4.29 2.26
N GLY A 47 8.29 3.40 2.30
CA GLY A 47 9.39 3.44 3.25
C GLY A 47 10.71 3.01 2.61
N GLN A 48 11.79 3.14 3.38
CA GLN A 48 13.16 2.88 2.95
C GLN A 48 13.47 1.40 3.08
N HIS A 49 13.77 0.75 1.96
CA HIS A 49 13.93 -0.71 1.92
C HIS A 49 15.15 -1.20 2.71
N ASP A 50 16.26 -0.47 2.67
CA ASP A 50 17.49 -0.79 3.40
C ASP A 50 17.33 -0.78 4.93
N THR A 51 16.30 -0.10 5.43
CA THR A 51 15.94 -0.06 6.86
C THR A 51 14.92 -1.12 7.28
N LEU A 52 14.39 -1.91 6.34
CA LEU A 52 13.42 -2.96 6.65
C LEU A 52 14.09 -4.10 7.43
N GLU A 53 13.62 -4.31 8.65
CA GLU A 53 14.06 -5.40 9.51
C GLU A 53 12.86 -6.29 9.89
N ILE A 54 12.95 -7.58 9.57
CA ILE A 54 12.00 -8.59 10.08
C ILE A 54 12.46 -8.99 11.47
N LEU A 55 11.68 -8.62 12.48
CA LEU A 55 12.00 -8.83 13.89
C LEU A 55 11.66 -10.27 14.33
N THR A 56 10.54 -10.82 13.84
CA THR A 56 10.08 -12.18 14.15
C THR A 56 9.38 -12.84 12.96
N GLY A 57 9.36 -14.19 12.94
CA GLY A 57 8.49 -14.97 12.06
C GLY A 57 8.87 -14.97 10.59
N LYS A 58 10.15 -14.81 10.25
CA LYS A 58 10.64 -14.84 8.86
C LYS A 58 10.23 -16.13 8.13
N GLU A 59 10.15 -17.24 8.84
CA GLU A 59 9.69 -18.55 8.36
C GLU A 59 8.21 -18.58 7.94
N TYR A 60 7.38 -17.69 8.49
CA TYR A 60 5.97 -17.55 8.14
C TYR A 60 5.74 -16.53 7.02
N LEU A 61 6.81 -15.93 6.48
CA LEU A 61 6.73 -14.89 5.47
C LEU A 61 6.90 -15.48 4.08
N LYS A 62 5.92 -15.25 3.20
CA LYS A 62 5.97 -15.72 1.81
C LYS A 62 5.71 -14.58 0.84
N GLY A 63 6.52 -14.52 -0.21
CA GLY A 63 6.31 -13.61 -1.34
C GLY A 63 5.35 -14.19 -2.38
N TYR A 64 4.44 -13.35 -2.86
CA TYR A 64 3.55 -13.63 -3.99
C TYR A 64 3.68 -12.55 -5.06
N GLN A 65 4.02 -12.95 -6.27
CA GLN A 65 4.05 -12.07 -7.43
C GLN A 65 2.75 -12.23 -8.21
N ALA A 66 1.97 -11.15 -8.29
CA ALA A 66 0.66 -11.19 -8.93
C ALA A 66 0.78 -11.19 -10.46
N MET A 67 -0.17 -11.84 -11.15
CA MET A 67 -0.30 -11.76 -12.60
C MET A 67 -0.91 -10.39 -12.97
N LYS A 68 -0.16 -9.57 -13.72
CA LYS A 68 -0.59 -8.26 -14.20
C LYS A 68 -1.48 -8.38 -15.43
N ASP A 69 -1.07 -9.20 -16.41
CA ASP A 69 -1.83 -9.51 -17.61
C ASP A 69 -1.96 -11.04 -17.73
N LYS A 70 -3.18 -11.55 -17.57
CA LYS A 70 -3.44 -13.00 -17.60
C LYS A 70 -3.32 -13.59 -18.99
N GLU A 71 -3.66 -12.83 -20.03
CA GLU A 71 -3.63 -13.29 -21.42
C GLU A 71 -2.19 -13.41 -21.88
N LYS A 72 -1.36 -12.42 -21.54
CA LYS A 72 0.08 -12.41 -21.84
C LYS A 72 0.92 -13.21 -20.87
N LYS A 73 0.33 -13.73 -19.78
CA LYS A 73 1.03 -14.38 -18.66
C LYS A 73 2.16 -13.49 -18.08
N GLU A 74 1.91 -12.19 -18.03
CA GLU A 74 2.85 -11.19 -17.53
C GLU A 74 2.72 -11.06 -16.01
N LEU A 75 3.81 -11.31 -15.29
CA LEU A 75 3.91 -11.05 -13.85
C LEU A 75 4.09 -9.55 -13.59
N GLY A 76 3.49 -9.04 -12.52
CA GLY A 76 3.75 -7.68 -12.05
C GLY A 76 5.11 -7.56 -11.36
N GLY A 77 5.72 -6.37 -11.37
CA GLY A 77 7.03 -6.15 -10.72
C GLY A 77 7.00 -6.35 -9.20
N ASN A 78 5.86 -6.03 -8.56
CA ASN A 78 5.71 -6.10 -7.12
C ASN A 78 5.57 -7.54 -6.61
N ILE A 79 6.46 -7.92 -5.69
CA ILE A 79 6.35 -9.08 -4.82
C ILE A 79 5.63 -8.65 -3.54
N ARG A 80 4.53 -9.32 -3.19
CA ARG A 80 3.72 -9.03 -2.00
C ARG A 80 4.01 -10.06 -0.92
N TYR A 81 4.50 -9.61 0.22
CA TYR A 81 4.83 -10.47 1.34
C TYR A 81 3.66 -10.56 2.31
N PHE A 82 3.29 -11.78 2.68
CA PHE A 82 2.17 -12.06 3.57
C PHE A 82 2.52 -13.17 4.56
N CYS A 83 1.82 -13.19 5.68
CA CYS A 83 1.92 -14.24 6.69
C CYS A 83 1.18 -15.49 6.21
N THR A 84 1.86 -16.63 6.12
CA THR A 84 1.27 -17.90 5.70
C THR A 84 0.31 -18.51 6.72
N GLU A 85 0.33 -18.01 7.96
CA GLU A 85 -0.48 -18.54 9.07
C GLU A 85 -1.86 -17.88 9.15
N CYS A 86 -1.94 -16.56 8.93
CA CYS A 86 -3.20 -15.81 9.01
C CYS A 86 -3.61 -15.12 7.70
N GLY A 87 -2.76 -15.14 6.68
CA GLY A 87 -3.03 -14.51 5.38
C GLY A 87 -2.82 -12.99 5.34
N SER A 88 -2.51 -12.32 6.46
CA SER A 88 -2.26 -10.88 6.48
C SER A 88 -1.13 -10.50 5.54
N HIS A 89 -1.43 -9.61 4.60
CA HIS A 89 -0.44 -8.99 3.73
C HIS A 89 0.24 -7.84 4.47
N LEU A 90 1.58 -7.80 4.42
CA LEU A 90 2.40 -6.94 5.27
C LEU A 90 3.05 -5.80 4.49
N TYR A 91 3.72 -6.14 3.39
CA TYR A 91 4.35 -5.14 2.53
C TYR A 91 4.54 -5.67 1.10
N ALA A 92 4.82 -4.76 0.17
CA ALA A 92 5.24 -5.08 -1.17
C ALA A 92 6.64 -4.53 -1.46
N TYR A 93 7.34 -5.18 -2.38
CA TYR A 93 8.67 -4.79 -2.85
C TYR A 93 8.72 -4.95 -4.36
N ASP A 94 9.33 -4.00 -5.06
CA ASP A 94 9.53 -4.06 -6.50
C ASP A 94 11.01 -3.87 -6.81
N LYS A 95 11.62 -4.79 -7.55
CA LYS A 95 13.05 -4.72 -7.87
C LYS A 95 13.40 -3.52 -8.77
N GLN A 96 12.43 -2.99 -9.50
CA GLN A 96 12.62 -1.77 -10.28
C GLN A 96 12.87 -0.53 -9.41
N TRP A 97 12.36 -0.54 -8.17
CA TRP A 97 12.42 0.54 -7.19
C TRP A 97 13.01 0.00 -5.90
N ASP A 98 14.25 -0.49 -5.99
CA ASP A 98 14.85 -1.29 -4.92
C ASP A 98 15.26 -0.51 -3.68
N GLU A 99 15.23 0.81 -3.75
CA GLU A 99 15.38 1.74 -2.64
C GLU A 99 14.13 1.80 -1.75
N PHE A 100 12.97 1.36 -2.27
CA PHE A 100 11.68 1.48 -1.59
C PHE A 100 11.04 0.13 -1.21
N VAL A 101 10.34 0.15 -0.09
CA VAL A 101 9.40 -0.89 0.33
C VAL A 101 8.04 -0.25 0.59
N TYR A 102 6.96 -1.00 0.34
CA TYR A 102 5.59 -0.51 0.42
C TYR A 102 4.77 -1.28 1.46
N PRO A 103 4.94 -1.02 2.77
CA PRO A 103 4.05 -1.59 3.78
C PRO A 103 2.58 -1.24 3.54
N PHE A 104 1.70 -2.20 3.80
CA PHE A 104 0.26 -1.96 3.79
C PHE A 104 -0.12 -1.22 5.07
N ALA A 105 -0.92 -0.16 4.96
CA ALA A 105 -1.37 0.62 6.11
C ALA A 105 -2.09 -0.24 7.16
N SER A 106 -2.78 -1.31 6.72
CA SER A 106 -3.47 -2.25 7.62
C SER A 106 -2.55 -3.13 8.46
N ALA A 107 -1.26 -3.18 8.14
CA ALA A 107 -0.26 -3.99 8.85
C ALA A 107 0.62 -3.15 9.77
N ILE A 108 0.42 -1.82 9.83
CA ILE A 108 1.20 -0.91 10.68
C ILE A 108 0.51 -0.73 12.03
N ASP A 109 1.22 -1.05 13.10
CA ASP A 109 0.78 -0.90 14.49
C ASP A 109 1.12 0.48 15.05
N THR A 110 2.13 1.13 14.48
CA THR A 110 2.51 2.50 14.86
C THR A 110 1.39 3.47 14.46
N PRO A 111 0.93 4.36 15.36
CA PRO A 111 -0.10 5.35 15.00
C PRO A 111 0.29 6.16 13.76
N LEU A 112 -0.50 6.03 12.70
CA LEU A 112 -0.25 6.72 11.43
C LEU A 112 -0.76 8.17 11.49
N PRO A 113 -0.11 9.11 10.79
CA PRO A 113 -0.61 10.47 10.69
C PRO A 113 -2.01 10.52 10.08
N LYS A 114 -2.85 11.41 10.62
CA LYS A 114 -4.20 11.62 10.10
C LYS A 114 -4.15 12.19 8.68
N VAL A 115 -4.94 11.60 7.80
CA VAL A 115 -5.28 12.15 6.49
C VAL A 115 -6.75 12.53 6.49
N GLU A 116 -7.09 13.68 5.91
CA GLU A 116 -8.46 14.13 5.71
C GLU A 116 -9.03 13.44 4.46
N PRO A 117 -9.93 12.43 4.58
CA PRO A 117 -10.29 11.59 3.45
C PRO A 117 -10.93 12.35 2.28
N ALA A 118 -11.61 13.46 2.58
CA ALA A 118 -12.32 14.26 1.59
C ALA A 118 -11.42 15.16 0.73
N THR A 119 -10.16 15.39 1.14
CA THR A 119 -9.27 16.37 0.48
C THR A 119 -7.83 15.91 0.33
N GLU A 120 -7.42 14.86 1.03
CA GLU A 120 -6.03 14.38 1.03
C GLU A 120 -5.92 12.95 0.47
N VAL A 121 -7.01 12.19 0.38
CA VAL A 121 -6.96 10.82 -0.16
C VAL A 121 -7.17 10.81 -1.67
N TYR A 122 -6.25 10.14 -2.36
CA TYR A 122 -6.27 9.91 -3.79
C TYR A 122 -6.86 8.53 -4.06
N HIS A 123 -7.94 8.47 -4.84
CA HIS A 123 -8.60 7.25 -5.28
C HIS A 123 -8.08 6.89 -6.68
N ILE A 124 -7.27 5.84 -6.78
CA ILE A 124 -6.53 5.49 -8.00
C ILE A 124 -6.97 4.14 -8.57
N MET A 125 -6.74 3.92 -9.87
CA MET A 125 -7.13 2.68 -10.57
C MET A 125 -8.64 2.41 -10.57
N LEU A 126 -9.46 3.47 -10.62
CA LEU A 126 -10.92 3.35 -10.55
C LEU A 126 -11.54 2.71 -11.80
N ASN A 127 -10.84 2.72 -12.94
CA ASN A 127 -11.25 1.98 -14.14
C ASN A 127 -11.34 0.45 -13.89
N SER A 128 -10.64 -0.05 -12.87
CA SER A 128 -10.57 -1.47 -12.47
C SER A 128 -11.38 -1.79 -11.21
N LYS A 129 -12.17 -0.81 -10.72
CA LYS A 129 -12.98 -0.95 -9.52
C LYS A 129 -14.09 -1.98 -9.74
N ALA A 130 -14.32 -2.86 -8.76
CA ALA A 130 -15.48 -3.75 -8.80
C ALA A 130 -16.79 -2.96 -8.61
N ASN A 131 -17.88 -3.48 -9.18
CA ASN A 131 -19.21 -2.86 -9.12
C ASN A 131 -19.73 -2.67 -7.69
N TRP A 132 -19.41 -3.59 -6.78
CA TRP A 132 -19.86 -3.55 -5.37
C TRP A 132 -19.03 -2.60 -4.48
N VAL A 133 -17.87 -2.11 -4.94
CA VAL A 133 -17.02 -1.24 -4.13
C VAL A 133 -17.57 0.18 -4.15
N ALA A 134 -17.80 0.75 -2.97
CA ALA A 134 -18.12 2.17 -2.82
C ALA A 134 -16.86 3.03 -3.03
N ALA A 135 -16.94 3.98 -3.95
CA ALA A 135 -15.91 4.98 -4.19
C ALA A 135 -16.58 6.31 -4.55
N PRO A 136 -15.91 7.47 -4.35
CA PRO A 136 -16.43 8.76 -4.79
C PRO A 136 -16.76 8.77 -6.28
N LYS A 137 -17.83 9.48 -6.65
CA LYS A 137 -18.21 9.66 -8.06
C LYS A 137 -17.39 10.80 -8.68
N PRO A 138 -17.06 10.75 -9.99
CA PRO A 138 -16.51 11.90 -10.69
C PRO A 138 -17.32 13.17 -10.41
N GLY A 139 -16.62 14.27 -10.11
CA GLY A 139 -17.25 15.55 -9.73
C GLY A 139 -17.62 15.68 -8.25
N THR A 140 -17.34 14.67 -7.40
CA THR A 140 -17.46 14.80 -5.95
C THR A 140 -16.47 15.88 -5.45
N LYS A 141 -16.99 16.93 -4.82
CA LYS A 141 -16.18 18.07 -4.36
C LYS A 141 -15.09 17.62 -3.39
N GLY A 142 -13.84 17.99 -3.67
CA GLY A 142 -12.67 17.67 -2.86
C GLY A 142 -12.07 16.28 -3.12
N ALA A 143 -12.82 15.34 -3.69
CA ALA A 143 -12.32 14.00 -3.93
C ALA A 143 -11.31 14.00 -5.10
N HIS A 144 -10.13 13.42 -4.85
CA HIS A 144 -9.11 13.20 -5.88
C HIS A 144 -9.34 11.83 -6.51
N ILE A 145 -9.83 11.80 -7.74
CA ILE A 145 -10.35 10.61 -8.43
C ILE A 145 -9.56 10.41 -9.72
N PHE A 146 -8.90 9.26 -9.85
CA PHE A 146 -8.07 8.92 -11.01
C PHE A 146 -8.48 7.55 -11.58
N GLU A 147 -8.69 7.51 -12.90
CA GLU A 147 -8.93 6.24 -13.60
C GLU A 147 -7.72 5.30 -13.49
N GLU A 148 -6.52 5.87 -13.52
CA GLU A 148 -5.23 5.20 -13.32
C GLU A 148 -4.43 5.87 -12.19
N TYR A 149 -3.10 6.02 -12.34
CA TYR A 149 -2.24 6.74 -11.39
C TYR A 149 -2.28 8.25 -11.62
N PRO A 150 -2.09 9.08 -10.57
CA PRO A 150 -1.91 10.52 -10.71
C PRO A 150 -0.54 10.87 -11.30
N ASP A 151 -0.39 12.09 -11.81
CA ASP A 151 0.88 12.65 -12.29
C ASP A 151 1.85 13.08 -11.16
N CYS A 152 1.76 12.44 -9.98
CA CYS A 152 2.64 12.72 -8.85
C CYS A 152 3.06 11.44 -8.11
N SER A 153 4.30 11.41 -7.62
CA SER A 153 4.80 10.35 -6.75
C SER A 153 4.25 10.47 -5.32
N LEU A 154 4.37 9.39 -4.54
CA LEU A 154 4.05 9.42 -3.10
C LEU A 154 4.87 10.48 -2.37
N GLU A 155 6.16 10.63 -2.68
CA GLU A 155 7.00 11.66 -2.10
C GLU A 155 6.51 13.08 -2.43
N GLN A 156 6.23 13.35 -3.71
CA GLN A 156 5.75 14.65 -4.16
C GLN A 156 4.44 15.01 -3.46
N TRP A 157 3.52 14.05 -3.34
CA TRP A 157 2.27 14.23 -2.60
C TRP A 157 2.55 14.64 -1.14
N HIS A 158 3.44 13.92 -0.44
CA HIS A 158 3.76 14.21 0.95
C HIS A 158 4.41 15.60 1.13
N LYS A 159 5.30 15.99 0.22
CA LYS A 159 5.93 17.31 0.22
C LYS A 159 4.89 18.43 0.01
N GLN A 160 3.99 18.26 -0.96
CA GLN A 160 2.94 19.25 -1.27
C GLN A 160 1.94 19.46 -0.12
N HIS A 161 1.71 18.42 0.70
CA HIS A 161 0.78 18.47 1.83
C HIS A 161 1.47 18.75 3.18
N ASN A 162 2.77 19.07 3.20
CA ASN A 162 3.56 19.26 4.42
C ASN A 162 3.52 18.05 5.37
N LYS A 163 3.48 16.84 4.80
CA LYS A 163 3.48 15.56 5.54
C LYS A 163 4.74 14.72 5.31
N PHE A 164 5.71 15.25 4.57
CA PHE A 164 7.04 14.65 4.43
C PHE A 164 7.81 14.82 5.73
N ILE A 165 8.48 13.77 6.19
CA ILE A 165 9.32 13.77 7.39
C ILE A 165 10.76 13.60 6.92
N GLU A 166 11.62 14.57 7.21
CA GLU A 166 13.06 14.46 6.93
C GLU A 166 13.77 13.36 7.73
#